data_AF-A6JBC7-F1
#
_entry.id   AF-A6JBC7-F1
#
_cell.length_a   1.000
_cell.length_b   1.000
_cell.length_c   1.000
_cell.angle_alpha   90.00
_cell.angle_beta   90.00
_cell.angle_gamma   90.00
#
_symmetry.space_group_name_H-M   'P 1'
#
loop_
_entity.id
_entity.type
_entity.pdbx_description
1 polymer ?
#
loop_
_entity_poly.entity_id
_entity_poly.type
_entity_poly.pdbx_seq_one_letter_code
_entity_poly.pdbx_strand_id
1 'polypeptide(L)' 'MRFVTVIILCSLFLGVSGDGLFSFFKEAIQGTWDLCRAYRDNLRANHQNSDQYFYARGNFEAQQRGSGGVWAAKII' A
#
# COMPACT_ATOMS: atom_id res chain seq x y z
N MET A 1 20.69 -36.10 3.20
CA MET A 1 19.24 -36.23 3.46
C MET A 1 18.69 -35.11 4.36
N ARG A 2 19.19 -34.90 5.59
CA ARG A 2 18.64 -33.91 6.57
C ARG A 2 18.72 -32.43 6.14
N PHE A 3 19.82 -32.00 5.50
CA PHE A 3 19.97 -30.59 5.09
C PHE A 3 19.10 -30.21 3.89
N VAL A 4 18.91 -31.14 2.95
CA VAL A 4 18.05 -30.93 1.78
C VAL A 4 16.59 -30.76 2.20
N THR A 5 16.13 -31.54 3.19
CA THR A 5 14.79 -31.40 3.76
C THR A 5 14.59 -30.05 4.46
N VAL A 6 15.60 -29.56 5.19
CA VAL A 6 15.56 -28.23 5.83
C VAL A 6 15.54 -27.11 4.79
N ILE A 7 16.35 -27.20 3.72
CA ILE A 7 16.37 -26.19 2.66
C ILE A 7 15.04 -26.14 1.92
N ILE A 8 14.44 -27.29 1.60
CA ILE A 8 13.11 -27.38 0.97
C ILE A 8 12.02 -26.79 1.87
N LEU A 9 12.05 -27.09 3.18
CA LEU A 9 11.11 -26.51 4.15
C LEU A 9 11.25 -24.99 4.26
N CYS A 10 12.49 -24.47 4.36
CA CYS A 10 12.74 -23.03 4.41
C CYS A 10 12.27 -22.31 3.15
N SER A 11 12.49 -22.90 1.97
CA SER A 11 12.08 -22.30 0.69
C SER A 11 10.57 -22.35 0.49
N LEU A 12 9.88 -23.41 0.93
CA LEU A 12 8.42 -23.46 0.97
C LEU A 12 7.82 -22.41 1.92
N PHE A 13 8.41 -22.25 3.11
CA PHE A 13 7.94 -21.27 4.10
C PHE A 13 8.12 -19.83 3.62
N LEU A 14 9.27 -19.52 3.01
CA LEU A 14 9.54 -18.22 2.38
C LEU A 14 8.67 -17.99 1.13
N GLY A 15 8.42 -19.03 0.32
CA GLY A 15 7.54 -18.94 -0.84
C GLY A 15 6.10 -18.63 -0.47
N VAL A 16 5.56 -19.31 0.57
CA VAL A 16 4.19 -19.08 1.07
C VAL A 16 4.04 -17.72 1.77
N SER A 17 5.09 -17.23 2.44
CA SER A 17 5.05 -15.96 3.20
C SER A 17 5.43 -14.74 2.36
N GLY A 18 6.21 -14.94 1.29
CA GLY A 18 6.76 -13.87 0.46
C GLY A 18 5.69 -13.15 -0.35
N ASP A 19 4.70 -13.89 -0.87
CA ASP A 19 3.65 -13.31 -1.72
C ASP A 19 2.76 -12.32 -0.95
N GLY A 20 2.43 -12.61 0.31
CA GLY A 20 1.61 -11.74 1.15
C GLY A 20 2.34 -10.50 1.68
N LEU A 21 3.63 -10.63 2.01
CA LEU A 21 4.44 -9.48 2.42
C LEU A 21 4.75 -8.57 1.22
N PHE A 22 5.09 -9.15 0.08
CA PHE A 22 5.36 -8.39 -1.14
C PHE A 22 4.10 -7.66 -1.62
N SER A 23 2.93 -8.31 -1.60
CA SER A 23 1.67 -7.64 -1.93
C SER A 23 1.38 -6.50 -0.95
N PHE A 24 1.54 -6.71 0.36
CA PHE A 24 1.33 -5.66 1.35
C PHE A 24 2.21 -4.42 1.09
N PHE A 25 3.52 -4.59 0.89
CA PHE A 25 4.41 -3.47 0.60
C PHE A 25 4.07 -2.78 -0.72
N LYS A 26 3.72 -3.55 -1.75
CA LYS A 26 3.26 -3.01 -3.04
C LYS A 26 2.01 -2.16 -2.87
N GLU A 27 1.03 -2.64 -2.11
CA GLU A 27 -0.21 -1.92 -1.80
C GLU A 27 0.07 -0.64 -1.01
N ALA A 28 0.98 -0.68 -0.03
CA ALA A 28 1.34 0.48 0.79
C ALA A 28 2.05 1.58 -0.03
N ILE A 29 2.97 1.20 -0.93
CA ILE A 29 3.63 2.14 -1.84
C ILE A 29 2.61 2.78 -2.79
N GLN A 30 1.70 1.96 -3.34
CA GLN A 30 0.63 2.46 -4.21
C GLN A 30 -0.30 3.42 -3.47
N GLY A 31 -0.74 3.07 -2.26
CA GLY A 31 -1.59 3.94 -1.44
C GLY A 31 -0.92 5.25 -1.06
N THR A 32 0.37 5.21 -0.70
CA THR A 32 1.17 6.42 -0.45
C THR A 32 1.24 7.32 -1.70
N TRP A 33 1.39 6.72 -2.89
CA TRP A 33 1.41 7.47 -4.13
C TRP A 33 0.07 8.12 -4.45
N ASP A 34 -1.05 7.44 -4.18
CA ASP A 34 -2.40 7.98 -4.37
C ASP A 34 -2.68 9.17 -3.43
N LEU A 35 -2.23 9.10 -2.17
CA LEU A 35 -2.30 10.22 -1.21
C LEU A 35 -1.46 11.42 -1.67
N CYS A 36 -0.21 11.17 -2.10
CA CYS A 36 0.65 12.20 -2.68
C CYS A 36 0.04 12.84 -3.94
N ARG A 37 -0.61 12.04 -4.79
CA ARG A 37 -1.32 12.54 -5.98
C ARG A 37 -2.49 13.43 -5.56
N ALA A 38 -3.30 13.00 -4.60
CA ALA A 38 -4.42 13.78 -4.11
C ALA A 38 -3.99 15.13 -3.54
N TYR A 39 -2.90 15.18 -2.77
CA TYR A 39 -2.31 16.43 -2.29
C TYR A 39 -1.88 17.34 -3.44
N ARG A 40 -1.15 16.81 -4.43
CA ARG A 40 -0.70 17.59 -5.60
C ARG A 40 -1.86 18.10 -6.45
N ASP A 41 -2.92 17.31 -6.57
CA ASP A 41 -4.11 17.71 -7.32
C ASP A 41 -4.89 18.80 -6.59
N ASN A 42 -4.95 18.77 -5.25
CA ASN A 42 -5.53 19.86 -4.47
C ASN A 42 -4.78 21.18 -4.71
N LEU A 43 -3.44 21.14 -4.64
CA LEU A 43 -2.59 22.30 -4.92
C LEU A 43 -2.77 22.84 -6.35
N ARG A 44 -2.95 21.94 -7.33
CA ARG A 44 -3.15 22.32 -8.74
C ARG A 44 -4.55 22.85 -9.02
N ALA A 45 -5.56 22.29 -8.37
CA ALA A 45 -6.93 22.73 -8.52
C ALA A 45 -7.12 24.14 -7.96
N ASN A 46 -6.39 24.49 -6.89
CA ASN A 46 -6.41 25.81 -6.26
C ASN A 46 -7.86 26.32 -6.04
N HIS A 47 -8.71 25.42 -5.57
CA HIS A 47 -10.14 25.68 -5.41
C HIS A 47 -10.46 25.91 -3.93
N GLN A 48 -11.34 26.87 -3.64
CA GLN A 48 -11.69 27.18 -2.27
C GLN A 48 -12.49 26.02 -1.65
N ASN A 49 -12.14 25.63 -0.42
CA ASN A 49 -12.79 24.55 0.34
C ASN A 49 -12.71 23.15 -0.29
N SER A 50 -11.74 22.88 -1.19
CA SER A 50 -11.57 21.54 -1.79
C SER A 50 -10.80 20.55 -0.92
N ASP A 51 -10.18 20.99 0.17
CA ASP A 51 -9.28 20.16 1.00
C ASP A 51 -9.95 18.86 1.47
N GLN A 52 -11.19 18.93 1.98
CA GLN A 52 -11.91 17.75 2.45
C GLN A 52 -12.21 16.75 1.31
N TYR A 53 -12.50 17.25 0.11
CA TYR A 53 -12.72 16.40 -1.05
C TYR A 53 -11.46 15.63 -1.41
N PHE A 54 -10.31 16.31 -1.53
CA PHE A 54 -9.06 15.67 -1.89
C PHE A 54 -8.53 14.75 -0.78
N TYR A 55 -8.75 15.10 0.48
CA TYR A 55 -8.48 14.22 1.62
C TYR A 55 -9.30 12.93 1.53
N ALA A 56 -10.61 13.03 1.32
CA ALA A 56 -11.48 11.86 1.20
C ALA A 56 -11.13 11.01 -0.03
N ARG A 57 -10.90 11.65 -1.19
CA ARG A 57 -10.56 10.97 -2.44
C ARG A 57 -9.23 10.21 -2.33
N GLY A 58 -8.19 10.85 -1.82
CA GLY A 58 -6.88 10.22 -1.65
C GLY A 58 -6.94 9.01 -0.71
N ASN A 59 -7.64 9.14 0.42
CA ASN A 59 -7.83 8.03 1.35
C ASN A 59 -8.63 6.89 0.73
N PHE A 60 -9.69 7.21 -0.01
CA PHE A 60 -10.50 6.21 -0.70
C PHE A 60 -9.69 5.44 -1.76
N GLU A 61 -8.94 6.14 -2.62
CA GLU A 61 -8.06 5.52 -3.63
C GLU A 61 -6.98 4.65 -2.98
N ALA A 62 -6.35 5.13 -1.90
CA ALA A 62 -5.35 4.36 -1.17
C ALA A 62 -5.93 3.10 -0.53
N GLN A 63 -7.08 3.20 0.14
CA GLN A 63 -7.74 2.06 0.80
C GLN A 63 -8.20 0.98 -0.19
N GLN A 64 -8.53 1.35 -1.44
CA GLN A 64 -8.87 0.40 -2.49
C GLN A 64 -7.70 -0.50 -2.92
N ARG A 65 -6.44 -0.15 -2.59
CA ARG A 65 -5.28 -0.99 -2.92
C ARG A 65 -5.24 -2.29 -2.13
N GLY A 66 -5.84 -2.32 -0.94
CA GLY A 66 -5.81 -3.47 -0.04
C GLY A 66 -5.27 -3.10 1.34
N SER A 67 -4.88 -4.12 2.10
CA SER A 67 -4.41 -3.96 3.49
C SER A 67 -3.23 -2.99 3.64
N GLY A 68 -2.28 -2.98 2.70
CA GLY A 68 -1.16 -2.05 2.73
C GLY A 68 -1.57 -0.62 2.42
N GLY A 69 -2.55 -0.44 1.53
CA GLY A 69 -3.10 0.87 1.19
C GLY A 69 -3.94 1.47 2.32
N VAL A 70 -4.72 0.65 3.02
CA VAL A 70 -5.43 1.04 4.25
C VAL A 70 -4.44 1.48 5.33
N TRP A 71 -3.33 0.75 5.48
CA TRP A 71 -2.27 1.14 6.40
C TRP A 71 -1.65 2.50 6.00
N ALA A 72 -1.35 2.71 4.72
CA ALA A 72 -0.79 3.97 4.24
C ALA A 72 -1.72 5.16 4.51
N ALA A 73 -3.02 5.02 4.20
CA ALA A 73 -4.06 6.00 4.46
C ALA A 73 -4.25 6.35 5.95
N LYS A 74 -3.86 5.45 6.86
CA LYS A 74 -3.93 5.69 8.30
C LYS A 74 -2.74 6.49 8.83
N ILE A 75 -1.58 6.37 8.20
CA ILE A 75 -0.32 6.93 8.68
C ILE A 75 -0.05 8.32 8.10
N ILE A 76 -0.50 8.57 6.88
CA ILE A 76 -0.23 9.79 6.09
C ILE A 76 -1.48 10.67 6.07
#